data_AF-A0A9P3UHZ2-F1
#
_entry.id   AF-A0A9P3UHZ2-F1
#
_cell.length_a   1.000
_cell.length_b   1.000
_cell.length_c   1.000
_cell.angle_alpha   90.00
_cell.angle_beta   90.00
_cell.angle_gamma   90.00
#
_symmetry.space_group_name_H-M   'P 1'
#
loop_
_entity.id
_entity.type
_entity.pdbx_description
1 polymer ?
#
loop_
_entity_poly.entity_id
_entity_poly.type
_entity_poly.pdbx_seq_one_letter_code
_entity_poly.pdbx_strand_id
1 'polypeptide(L)'
;MEDDFLEQTRDRDIDLVVVTDAEAILGIGDQGVGICTAKAVIIYTSIGGIDPSKILSVTPDVGTDNESLSNDELYLGWQHKRVRVKNTTISIDKFMQLVRKHYPTNLVHFEDFGVANAHRLFIRYSPLDGEYVYDPKGETK
;
A
#
# COMPACT_ATOMS: atom_id res chain seq x y z
N MET A 1 -9.64 -4.90 -12.76
CA MET A 1 -8.79 -3.97 -11.97
C MET A 1 -9.42 -2.60 -11.85
N GLU A 2 -9.68 -1.86 -12.95
CA GLU A 2 -10.33 -0.53 -12.83
C GLU A 2 -11.78 -0.65 -12.32
N ASP A 3 -12.57 -1.58 -12.86
CA ASP A 3 -13.94 -1.82 -12.40
C ASP A 3 -13.97 -2.22 -10.91
N ASP A 4 -13.11 -3.17 -10.51
CA ASP A 4 -12.99 -3.59 -9.11
C ASP A 4 -12.58 -2.42 -8.20
N PHE A 5 -11.65 -1.57 -8.64
CA PHE A 5 -11.23 -0.40 -7.91
C PHE A 5 -12.41 0.55 -7.68
N LEU A 6 -13.17 0.87 -8.73
CA LEU A 6 -14.33 1.75 -8.66
C LEU A 6 -15.47 1.17 -7.83
N GLU A 7 -15.63 -0.16 -7.81
CA GLU A 7 -16.58 -0.83 -6.93
C GLU A 7 -16.18 -0.72 -5.46
N GLN A 8 -14.90 -0.95 -5.14
CA GLN A 8 -14.37 -0.90 -3.77
C GLN A 8 -14.26 0.52 -3.19
N THR A 9 -14.17 1.54 -4.06
CA THR A 9 -14.09 2.94 -3.65
C THR A 9 -15.36 3.74 -3.92
N ARG A 10 -16.45 3.08 -4.35
CA ARG A 10 -17.72 3.73 -4.66
C ARG A 10 -18.23 4.55 -3.47
N ASP A 11 -18.62 5.79 -3.75
CA ASP A 11 -19.17 6.74 -2.77
C ASP A 11 -18.23 7.06 -1.58
N ARG A 12 -16.93 6.79 -1.72
CA ARG A 12 -15.91 7.09 -0.71
C ARG A 12 -15.04 8.28 -1.12
N ASP A 13 -14.85 9.18 -0.17
CA ASP A 13 -13.85 10.25 -0.23
C ASP A 13 -12.56 9.76 0.41
N ILE A 14 -11.52 9.51 -0.39
CA ILE A 14 -10.27 8.89 0.07
C ILE A 14 -9.17 9.96 0.14
N ASP A 15 -8.71 10.26 1.35
CA ASP A 15 -7.62 11.21 1.61
C ASP A 15 -6.25 10.50 1.69
N LEU A 16 -6.23 9.24 2.14
CA LEU A 16 -5.01 8.47 2.35
C LEU A 16 -5.12 7.07 1.73
N VAL A 17 -4.16 6.71 0.91
CA VAL A 17 -3.96 5.36 0.40
C VAL A 17 -2.71 4.79 1.07
N VAL A 18 -2.85 3.67 1.78
CA VAL A 18 -1.69 2.96 2.34
C VAL A 18 -1.48 1.67 1.56
N VAL A 19 -0.31 1.50 0.99
CA VAL A 19 0.07 0.32 0.21
C VAL A 19 1.15 -0.44 0.95
N THR A 20 1.06 -1.76 0.99
CA THR A 20 2.05 -2.63 1.65
C THR A 20 2.07 -4.02 1.02
N ASP A 21 3.25 -4.60 0.80
CA ASP A 21 3.39 -6.00 0.39
C ASP A 21 3.73 -6.93 1.58
N ALA A 22 3.75 -6.37 2.80
CA ALA A 22 4.04 -7.05 4.06
C ALA A 22 5.33 -7.89 4.07
N GLU A 23 6.29 -7.57 3.21
CA GLU A 23 7.53 -8.34 3.12
C GLU A 23 8.45 -8.11 4.33
N ALA A 24 8.43 -6.90 4.89
CA ALA A 24 9.37 -6.48 5.92
C ALA A 24 8.67 -5.77 7.08
N ILE A 25 7.66 -6.40 7.67
CA ILE A 25 7.04 -5.86 8.88
C ILE A 25 8.07 -5.81 10.01
N LEU A 26 8.20 -4.64 10.62
CA LEU A 26 9.13 -4.40 11.72
C LEU A 26 8.93 -5.43 12.85
N GLY A 27 9.97 -6.24 13.08
CA GLY A 27 10.03 -7.21 14.18
C GLY A 27 9.45 -8.61 13.88
N ILE A 28 8.68 -8.78 12.80
CA ILE A 28 8.05 -10.08 12.47
C ILE A 28 8.27 -10.54 11.02
N GLY A 29 8.87 -9.72 10.16
CA GLY A 29 9.26 -10.11 8.80
C GLY A 29 8.09 -10.29 7.85
N ASP A 30 8.21 -11.26 6.93
CA ASP A 30 7.24 -11.51 5.87
C ASP A 30 5.95 -12.14 6.43
N GLN A 31 4.84 -11.43 6.28
CA GLN A 31 3.52 -11.89 6.71
C GLN A 31 2.51 -12.07 5.56
N GLY A 32 2.94 -11.93 4.31
CA GLY A 32 2.05 -12.09 3.16
C GLY A 32 0.81 -11.18 3.21
N VAL A 33 -0.40 -11.71 2.98
CA VAL A 33 -1.64 -10.93 3.00
C VAL A 33 -2.35 -11.02 4.36
N GLY A 34 -2.85 -9.89 4.88
CA GLY A 34 -3.84 -9.85 5.96
C GLY A 34 -3.50 -8.94 7.14
N ILE A 35 -2.29 -9.05 7.70
CA ILE A 35 -1.93 -8.35 8.95
C ILE A 35 -1.66 -6.85 8.73
N CYS A 36 -1.00 -6.47 7.63
CA CYS A 36 -0.56 -5.09 7.44
C CYS A 36 -1.68 -4.08 7.20
N THR A 37 -2.78 -4.50 6.56
CA THR A 37 -3.90 -3.62 6.21
C THR A 37 -4.49 -2.97 7.46
N ALA A 38 -4.58 -3.71 8.56
CA ALA A 38 -5.12 -3.22 9.83
C ALA A 38 -4.16 -2.29 10.57
N LYS A 39 -2.86 -2.62 10.60
CA LYS A 39 -1.84 -1.84 11.34
C LYS A 39 -1.80 -0.38 10.86
N ALA A 40 -1.69 -0.18 9.55
CA ALA A 40 -1.61 1.15 8.96
C ALA A 40 -2.84 2.00 9.31
N VAL A 41 -4.03 1.46 9.08
CA VAL A 41 -5.30 2.15 9.36
C VAL A 41 -5.39 2.52 10.84
N ILE A 42 -5.05 1.61 11.75
CA ILE A 42 -5.09 1.85 13.20
C ILE A 42 -4.13 2.98 13.60
N ILE A 43 -2.90 3.00 13.08
CA ILE A 43 -1.91 4.04 13.40
C ILE A 43 -2.41 5.41 12.91
N TYR A 44 -2.84 5.51 11.65
CA TYR A 44 -3.31 6.77 11.09
C TYR A 44 -4.59 7.28 11.71
N THR A 45 -5.50 6.39 12.11
CA THR A 45 -6.73 6.80 12.81
C THR A 45 -6.45 7.15 14.26
N SER A 46 -5.72 6.32 15.00
CA SER A 46 -5.54 6.49 16.45
C SER A 46 -4.54 7.58 16.81
N ILE A 47 -3.48 7.72 16.02
CA ILE A 47 -2.40 8.69 16.28
C ILE A 47 -2.52 9.89 15.34
N GLY A 48 -2.83 9.65 14.06
CA GLY A 48 -2.97 10.70 13.06
C GLY A 48 -4.32 11.42 13.06
N GLY A 49 -5.33 10.88 13.76
CA GLY A 49 -6.69 11.45 13.79
C GLY A 49 -7.41 11.41 12.44
N ILE A 50 -6.94 10.58 11.49
CA ILE A 50 -7.54 10.45 10.17
C ILE A 50 -8.78 9.56 10.27
N ASP A 51 -9.90 10.04 9.73
CA ASP A 51 -11.14 9.27 9.66
C ASP A 51 -10.89 7.94 8.91
N PRO A 52 -11.12 6.78 9.52
CA PRO A 52 -10.84 5.48 8.91
C PRO A 52 -11.63 5.26 7.61
N SER A 53 -12.80 5.89 7.45
CA SER A 53 -13.59 5.80 6.21
C SER A 53 -12.86 6.37 4.99
N LYS A 54 -11.96 7.34 5.25
CA LYS A 54 -11.13 8.03 4.25
C LYS A 54 -9.80 7.35 3.96
N ILE A 55 -9.51 6.22 4.60
CA ILE A 55 -8.29 5.44 4.38
C ILE A 55 -8.59 4.27 3.46
N LEU A 56 -7.87 4.16 2.36
CA LEU A 56 -7.86 2.99 1.49
C LEU A 56 -6.59 2.20 1.73
N SER A 57 -6.71 1.01 2.32
CA SER A 57 -5.56 0.12 2.48
C SER A 57 -5.52 -0.91 1.35
N VAL A 58 -4.34 -1.10 0.78
CA VAL A 58 -4.12 -1.94 -0.40
C VAL A 58 -2.93 -2.84 -0.17
N THR A 59 -3.14 -4.14 -0.40
CA THR A 59 -2.09 -5.15 -0.29
C THR A 59 -1.96 -5.88 -1.62
N PRO A 60 -0.98 -5.51 -2.46
CA PRO A 60 -0.68 -6.25 -3.68
C PRO A 60 -0.17 -7.64 -3.30
N ASP A 61 -1.00 -8.65 -3.49
CA ASP A 61 -0.60 -10.03 -3.25
C ASP A 61 0.38 -10.49 -4.33
N VAL A 62 1.65 -10.62 -3.95
CA VAL A 62 2.72 -11.12 -4.81
C VAL A 62 3.26 -12.45 -4.31
N GLY A 63 2.54 -13.12 -3.41
CA GLY A 63 3.01 -14.29 -2.69
C GLY A 63 3.79 -13.93 -1.43
N THR A 64 4.34 -14.95 -0.78
CA THR A 64 5.12 -14.84 0.46
C THR A 64 6.30 -15.79 0.41
N ASP A 65 7.44 -15.38 0.96
CA ASP A 65 8.61 -16.26 1.13
C ASP A 65 8.56 -16.98 2.49
N ASN A 66 7.59 -16.65 3.35
CA ASN A 66 7.33 -17.32 4.62
C ASN A 66 6.71 -18.71 4.37
N GLU A 67 7.49 -19.74 4.68
CA GLU A 67 7.07 -21.14 4.47
C GLU A 67 6.00 -21.57 5.46
N SER A 68 5.90 -20.94 6.63
CA SER A 68 4.85 -21.25 7.59
C SER A 68 3.48 -20.84 7.03
N LEU A 69 3.41 -19.68 6.38
CA LEU A 69 2.20 -19.21 5.69
C LEU A 69 1.93 -19.99 4.39
N SER A 70 2.98 -20.30 3.63
CA SER A 70 2.84 -21.04 2.37
C SER A 70 2.31 -22.46 2.57
N ASN A 71 2.58 -23.07 3.74
CA ASN A 71 2.11 -24.42 4.10
C ASN A 71 0.83 -24.41 4.94
N ASP A 72 0.30 -23.24 5.30
CA ASP A 72 -0.92 -23.13 6.09
C ASP A 72 -2.15 -23.21 5.16
N GLU A 73 -2.98 -24.23 5.36
CA GLU A 73 -4.23 -24.43 4.61
C GLU A 73 -5.24 -23.30 4.83
N LEU A 74 -5.12 -22.56 5.93
CA LEU A 74 -5.98 -21.42 6.26
C LEU A 74 -5.43 -20.08 5.76
N TYR A 75 -4.25 -20.07 5.14
CA TYR A 75 -3.69 -18.85 4.58
C TYR A 75 -4.54 -18.36 3.40
N LEU A 76 -5.05 -17.13 3.52
CA LEU A 76 -5.95 -16.53 2.54
C LEU A 76 -5.22 -15.92 1.34
N GLY A 77 -3.92 -15.66 1.49
CA GLY A 77 -3.11 -15.10 0.41
C GLY A 77 -2.61 -16.16 -0.56
N TRP A 78 -1.92 -15.70 -1.59
CA TRP A 78 -1.38 -16.58 -2.61
C TRP A 78 -0.23 -17.43 -2.06
N GLN A 79 -0.45 -18.75 -2.01
CA GLN A 79 0.53 -19.76 -1.58
C GLN A 79 1.60 -20.00 -2.65
N HIS A 80 2.36 -18.96 -2.98
CA HIS A 80 3.48 -19.03 -3.90
C HIS A 80 4.64 -18.17 -3.38
N LYS A 81 5.87 -18.54 -3.71
CA LYS A 81 7.06 -17.71 -3.44
C LYS A 81 6.91 -16.34 -4.09
N ARG A 82 7.51 -15.32 -3.49
CA ARG A 82 7.30 -13.93 -3.94
C ARG A 82 7.69 -13.75 -5.41
N VAL A 83 6.77 -13.19 -6.19
CA VAL A 83 7.05 -12.77 -7.57
C VAL A 83 7.95 -11.53 -7.49
N ARG A 84 9.14 -11.62 -8.09
CA ARG A 84 10.16 -10.57 -7.99
C ARG A 84 10.20 -9.63 -9.21
N VAL A 85 10.59 -8.39 -8.91
CA VAL A 85 11.06 -7.30 -9.77
C VAL A 85 10.15 -6.85 -10.92
N LYS A 86 9.88 -7.64 -11.96
CA LYS A 86 9.31 -7.07 -13.21
C LYS A 86 7.79 -7.01 -13.22
N ASN A 87 7.13 -8.07 -12.76
CA ASN A 87 5.67 -8.18 -12.81
C ASN A 87 4.99 -7.39 -11.68
N THR A 88 5.60 -7.33 -10.50
CA THR A 88 5.10 -6.58 -9.34
C THR A 88 4.94 -5.09 -9.63
N THR A 89 5.89 -4.49 -10.37
CA THR A 89 5.85 -3.06 -10.71
C THR A 89 4.71 -2.74 -11.66
N ILE A 90 4.40 -3.64 -12.60
CA ILE A 90 3.32 -3.42 -13.57
C ILE A 90 1.98 -3.32 -12.85
N SER A 91 1.74 -4.17 -11.85
CA SER A 91 0.52 -4.12 -11.05
C SER A 91 0.42 -2.85 -10.21
N ILE A 92 1.52 -2.46 -9.55
CA ILE A 92 1.56 -1.23 -8.74
C ILE A 92 1.42 0.01 -9.63
N ASP A 93 2.04 0.04 -10.81
CA ASP A 93 1.91 1.15 -11.77
C ASP A 93 0.48 1.36 -12.22
N LYS A 94 -0.21 0.28 -12.60
CA LYS A 94 -1.63 0.33 -12.98
C LYS A 94 -2.47 0.86 -11.84
N PHE A 95 -2.24 0.37 -10.62
CA PHE A 95 -2.93 0.87 -9.43
C PHE A 95 -2.67 2.37 -9.21
N MET A 96 -1.42 2.82 -9.25
CA MET A 96 -1.06 4.23 -9.07
C MET A 96 -1.68 5.14 -10.13
N GLN A 97 -1.84 4.66 -11.37
CA GLN A 97 -2.55 5.40 -12.42
C GLN A 97 -4.03 5.58 -12.09
N LEU A 98 -4.69 4.54 -11.57
CA LEU A 98 -6.09 4.61 -11.13
C LEU A 98 -6.28 5.56 -9.96
N VAL A 99 -5.39 5.46 -8.97
CA VAL A 99 -5.38 6.35 -7.81
C VAL A 99 -5.26 7.80 -8.25
N ARG A 100 -4.31 8.14 -9.13
CA ARG A 100 -4.15 9.51 -9.64
C ARG A 100 -5.31 9.99 -10.49
N LYS A 101 -5.96 9.08 -11.23
CA LYS A 101 -7.10 9.39 -12.11
C LYS A 101 -8.35 9.75 -11.31
N HIS A 102 -8.63 9.00 -10.24
CA HIS A 102 -9.89 9.11 -9.49
C HIS A 102 -9.75 9.89 -8.17
N TYR A 103 -8.54 9.96 -7.62
CA TYR A 103 -8.23 10.63 -6.34
C TYR A 103 -6.92 11.44 -6.45
N PRO A 104 -6.89 12.52 -7.25
CA PRO A 104 -5.65 13.24 -7.57
C PRO A 104 -5.00 13.97 -6.39
N THR A 105 -5.75 14.23 -5.31
CA THR A 105 -5.29 14.98 -4.13
C THR A 105 -4.86 14.10 -2.96
N ASN A 106 -4.90 12.77 -3.11
CA ASN A 106 -4.62 11.88 -1.99
C ASN A 106 -3.13 11.76 -1.67
N LEU A 107 -2.85 11.39 -0.42
CA LEU A 107 -1.53 10.95 0.01
C LEU A 107 -1.41 9.44 -0.23
N VAL A 108 -0.33 9.01 -0.87
CA VAL A 108 0.00 7.58 -1.00
C VAL A 108 1.21 7.25 -0.11
N HIS A 109 1.00 6.38 0.86
CA HIS A 109 2.04 5.90 1.77
C HIS A 109 2.39 4.45 1.46
N PHE A 110 3.66 4.17 1.17
CA PHE A 110 4.19 2.82 1.02
C PHE A 110 4.80 2.35 2.35
N GLU A 111 4.31 1.25 2.92
CA GLU A 111 4.72 0.76 4.24
C GLU A 111 5.15 -0.72 4.20
N ASP A 112 6.12 -1.08 5.04
CA ASP A 112 6.58 -2.46 5.30
C ASP A 112 7.02 -3.25 4.04
N PHE A 113 7.54 -2.54 3.03
CA PHE A 113 8.13 -3.16 1.84
C PHE A 113 9.54 -3.70 2.09
N GLY A 114 9.88 -4.80 1.43
CA GLY A 114 11.26 -5.28 1.37
C GLY A 114 12.19 -4.21 0.83
N VAL A 115 13.42 -4.10 1.38
CA VAL A 115 14.35 -2.98 1.14
C VAL A 115 14.53 -2.65 -0.35
N ALA A 116 14.70 -3.67 -1.20
CA ALA A 116 14.86 -3.48 -2.64
C ALA A 116 13.61 -2.89 -3.31
N ASN A 117 12.41 -3.35 -2.92
CA ASN A 117 11.14 -2.83 -3.43
C ASN A 117 10.89 -1.42 -2.90
N ALA A 118 11.11 -1.17 -1.60
CA ALA A 118 10.95 0.13 -0.97
C ALA A 118 11.77 1.21 -1.68
N HIS A 119 13.08 0.96 -1.86
CA HIS A 119 13.99 1.90 -2.52
C HIS A 119 13.57 2.18 -3.98
N ARG A 120 13.10 1.17 -4.70
CA ARG A 120 12.65 1.35 -6.09
C ARG A 120 11.34 2.13 -6.18
N LEU A 121 10.37 1.81 -5.33
CA LEU A 121 9.09 2.53 -5.27
C LEU A 121 9.31 3.99 -4.89
N PHE A 122 10.24 4.23 -3.95
CA PHE A 122 10.73 5.56 -3.62
C PHE A 122 11.29 6.27 -4.85
N ILE A 123 12.28 5.73 -5.56
CA ILE A 123 12.83 6.39 -6.77
C ILE A 123 11.75 6.64 -7.84
N ARG A 124 10.80 5.71 -8.00
CA ARG A 124 9.80 5.76 -9.08
C ARG A 124 8.68 6.76 -8.83
N TYR A 125 8.25 6.91 -7.57
CA TYR A 125 7.09 7.72 -7.21
C TYR A 125 7.44 8.91 -6.33
N SER A 126 8.67 9.00 -5.80
CA SER A 126 9.20 10.23 -5.25
C SER A 126 9.37 11.23 -6.41
N PRO A 127 9.03 12.51 -6.20
CA PRO A 127 9.50 13.56 -7.07
C PRO A 127 11.03 13.51 -7.13
N LEU A 128 11.61 13.64 -8.32
CA LEU A 128 13.06 13.75 -8.50
C LEU A 128 13.63 15.05 -7.89
N ASP A 129 12.76 15.96 -7.44
CA ASP A 129 13.10 17.26 -6.89
C ASP A 129 12.33 17.55 -5.58
N GLY A 130 12.47 16.69 -4.56
CA GLY A 130 12.37 17.10 -3.14
C GLY A 130 11.19 17.95 -2.65
N GLU A 131 10.02 17.96 -3.31
CA GLU A 131 8.93 18.86 -2.95
C GLU A 131 7.56 18.14 -2.85
N TYR A 132 6.97 18.29 -1.65
CA TYR A 132 5.58 18.17 -1.21
C TYR A 132 5.10 16.92 -0.46
N VAL A 133 4.89 17.13 0.85
CA VAL A 133 3.55 17.01 1.45
C VAL A 133 2.72 18.17 0.89
N TYR A 134 1.70 17.88 0.06
CA TYR A 134 0.74 18.89 -0.37
C TYR A 134 -0.30 19.06 0.74
N ASP A 135 -0.15 20.12 1.54
CA ASP A 135 -1.19 20.62 2.44
C ASP A 135 -2.05 21.67 1.71
N PRO A 136 -3.32 21.38 1.36
CA PRO A 136 -4.21 22.34 0.73
C PRO A 136 -4.60 23.52 1.65
N LYS A 137 -4.19 23.52 2.93
CA LYS A 137 -4.43 24.63 3.87
C LYS A 137 -3.27 25.58 4.04
N GLY A 138 -2.11 25.34 3.45
CA GLY A 138 -1.02 26.31 3.40
C GLY A 138 -0.54 26.78 4.77
N GLU A 139 -0.58 25.93 5.80
CA GLU A 139 0.01 26.26 7.10
C GLU A 139 1.30 25.46 7.28
N THR A 140 2.39 26.02 6.74
CA THR A 140 3.75 25.61 7.12
C THR A 140 3.95 25.77 8.62
N LYS A 141 4.35 24.69 9.30
CA LYS A 141 5.23 24.78 10.46
C LYS A 141 6.58 24.19 10.12
#